data_AF-A0A1S3I537-F1
#
_entry.id   AF-A0A1S3I537-F1
#
_cell.length_a   1.000
_cell.length_b   1.000
_cell.length_c   1.000
_cell.angle_alpha   90.00
_cell.angle_beta   90.00
_cell.angle_gamma   90.00
#
_symmetry.space_group_name_H-M   'P 1'
#
loop_
_entity.id
_entity.type
_entity.pdbx_description
1 polymer ?
#
loop_
_entity_poly.entity_id
_entity_poly.type
_entity_poly.pdbx_seq_one_letter_code
_entity_poly.pdbx_strand_id
1 'polypeptide(L)'
;MANRVRCLSRLSQNFGFSSSARSLRQGQLWAVHRKYSVLNKLINTPKFLAVPSETSQLTQARAIFIQTQVTPNPNSLKFLPGVQVLESGTLDFPNARTAHSSPLVKQLFRIDGVRSVMLGTDFISITKINAEVPWSILKPDIFATIMDFFASGTPVITGEPPAEDTAVDSEDSETVAMIKELLDTRIRPTVQEDGGDIVFVEFDEKSGVVKLKMQGSCTSCPSSVVTLKHGVQNMLQFYVPEVKEVVQVEDEVDEISQKEFDEFERNNMNWRD
;
A
#
# COMPACT_ATOMS: atom_id res chain seq x y z
N MET A 1 21.75 59.02 21.63
CA MET A 1 22.38 58.75 20.31
C MET A 1 21.24 58.39 19.37
N ALA A 2 20.64 59.32 18.63
CA ALA A 2 21.01 59.71 17.25
C ALA A 2 21.25 58.48 16.36
N ASN A 3 20.63 58.25 15.20
CA ASN A 3 20.14 59.20 14.20
C ASN A 3 19.35 58.47 13.08
N ARG A 4 18.34 59.19 12.51
CA ARG A 4 17.91 59.32 11.09
C ARG A 4 17.58 58.07 10.24
N VAL A 5 16.36 57.88 9.69
CA VAL A 5 15.54 58.68 8.72
C VAL A 5 16.01 58.60 7.26
N ARG A 6 15.16 58.00 6.40
CA ARG A 6 14.70 58.36 5.02
C ARG A 6 14.18 57.08 4.34
N CYS A 7 12.90 56.86 4.00
CA CYS A 7 11.85 57.65 3.32
C CYS A 7 12.08 57.87 1.82
N LEU A 8 10.96 57.72 1.10
CA LEU A 8 10.62 58.06 -0.30
C LEU A 8 10.70 56.87 -1.28
N SER A 9 9.63 56.25 -1.80
CA SER A 9 8.31 56.68 -2.33
C SER A 9 8.29 56.76 -3.86
N ARG A 10 7.22 56.16 -4.43
CA ARG A 10 6.46 56.60 -5.62
C ARG A 10 7.18 56.44 -6.96
N LEU A 11 6.55 56.14 -8.10
CA LEU A 11 5.19 56.29 -8.64
C LEU A 11 5.10 55.30 -9.84
N SER A 12 4.01 54.55 -10.01
CA SER A 12 2.90 54.85 -10.96
C SER A 12 3.29 54.80 -12.44
N GLN A 13 2.64 53.95 -13.24
CA GLN A 13 1.51 54.34 -14.08
C GLN A 13 1.01 53.18 -14.97
N ASN A 14 -0.31 53.04 -14.99
CA ASN A 14 -1.14 52.26 -15.92
C ASN A 14 -1.01 52.74 -17.37
N PHE A 15 -1.30 51.88 -18.35
CA PHE A 15 -2.05 52.09 -19.62
C PHE A 15 -2.05 50.71 -20.33
N GLY A 16 -3.09 50.12 -20.91
CA GLY A 16 -4.33 50.62 -21.50
C GLY A 16 -4.46 50.04 -22.91
N PHE A 17 -5.40 49.09 -23.10
CA PHE A 17 -6.13 48.69 -24.31
C PHE A 17 -5.65 49.10 -25.73
N SER A 18 -5.68 48.16 -26.70
CA SER A 18 -6.61 48.21 -27.86
C SER A 18 -6.22 47.31 -29.06
N SER A 19 -7.26 46.66 -29.60
CA SER A 19 -7.47 45.93 -30.86
C SER A 19 -6.87 46.48 -32.17
N SER A 20 -6.49 45.58 -33.12
CA SER A 20 -7.13 45.42 -34.46
C SER A 20 -6.19 45.02 -35.63
N ALA A 21 -6.53 43.90 -36.27
CA ALA A 21 -6.57 43.54 -37.71
C ALA A 21 -5.44 43.84 -38.73
N ARG A 22 -5.06 42.79 -39.50
CA ARG A 22 -5.02 42.64 -41.00
C ARG A 22 -4.12 41.44 -41.37
N SER A 23 -4.62 40.33 -41.90
CA SER A 23 -4.84 40.02 -43.34
C SER A 23 -3.68 40.35 -44.28
N LEU A 24 -3.05 39.34 -44.90
CA LEU A 24 -3.04 39.14 -46.36
C LEU A 24 -2.30 37.86 -46.79
N ARG A 25 -2.72 37.35 -47.93
CA ARG A 25 -2.41 36.09 -48.63
C ARG A 25 -1.17 36.21 -49.52
N GLN A 26 -0.55 35.07 -49.86
CA GLN A 26 -0.04 34.63 -51.19
C GLN A 26 0.66 33.26 -50.93
N GLY A 27 0.34 32.11 -51.56
CA GLY A 27 0.07 31.81 -52.97
C GLY A 27 1.39 31.95 -53.75
N GLN A 28 2.04 30.96 -54.36
CA GLN A 28 1.53 29.89 -55.22
C GLN A 28 2.66 28.91 -55.64
N LEU A 29 2.24 27.67 -55.92
CA LEU A 29 2.53 26.78 -57.08
C LEU A 29 3.98 26.54 -57.53
N TRP A 30 4.29 25.25 -57.81
CA TRP A 30 4.41 24.75 -59.19
C TRP A 30 3.85 23.33 -59.30
N ALA A 31 3.04 23.13 -60.34
CA ALA A 31 2.48 21.85 -60.77
C ALA A 31 3.06 21.51 -62.14
N VAL A 32 3.33 20.23 -62.40
CA VAL A 32 3.48 19.69 -63.76
C VAL A 32 2.73 18.35 -63.87
N HIS A 33 1.53 18.45 -64.45
CA HIS A 33 0.88 17.60 -65.47
C HIS A 33 1.57 16.27 -65.91
N ARG A 34 0.90 15.18 -66.32
CA ARG A 34 -0.31 15.06 -67.19
C ARG A 34 -0.80 13.59 -67.33
N LYS A 35 -2.14 13.41 -67.24
CA LYS A 35 -3.13 12.70 -68.11
C LYS A 35 -3.16 11.17 -68.36
N TYR A 36 -4.44 10.77 -68.56
CA TYR A 36 -5.10 9.59 -69.18
C TYR A 36 -5.72 8.61 -68.16
N SER A 37 -7.04 8.49 -67.98
CA SER A 37 -8.22 8.24 -68.88
C SER A 37 -8.62 6.76 -68.96
N VAL A 38 -9.66 6.41 -68.18
CA VAL A 38 -10.87 5.65 -68.58
C VAL A 38 -10.85 4.10 -68.63
N LEU A 39 -11.82 3.52 -67.90
CA LEU A 39 -12.57 2.25 -68.05
C LEU A 39 -11.91 0.87 -67.76
N ASN A 40 -12.38 0.22 -66.68
CA ASN A 40 -12.92 -1.16 -66.62
C ASN A 40 -13.39 -1.45 -65.18
N LYS A 41 -14.69 -1.42 -64.87
CA LYS A 41 -15.63 -2.57 -64.80
C LYS A 41 -15.05 -3.86 -64.18
N LEU A 42 -15.67 -4.21 -63.04
CA LEU A 42 -15.96 -5.55 -62.53
C LEU A 42 -14.78 -6.49 -62.27
N ILE A 43 -14.25 -6.48 -61.03
CA ILE A 43 -13.61 -7.68 -60.45
C ILE A 43 -13.91 -7.76 -58.95
N ASN A 44 -14.34 -8.96 -58.55
CA ASN A 44 -14.76 -9.45 -57.24
C ASN A 44 -14.02 -8.89 -56.02
N THR A 45 -14.82 -8.55 -55.00
CA THR A 45 -14.41 -8.52 -53.60
C THR A 45 -14.14 -9.94 -53.08
N PRO A 46 -12.96 -10.27 -52.55
CA PRO A 46 -12.89 -11.28 -51.51
C PRO A 46 -13.25 -10.62 -50.18
N LYS A 47 -14.30 -11.14 -49.54
CA LYS A 47 -14.54 -10.91 -48.11
C LYS A 47 -13.30 -11.39 -47.35
N PHE A 48 -12.45 -10.46 -46.95
CA PHE A 48 -11.47 -10.76 -45.90
C PHE A 48 -12.27 -11.01 -44.63
N LEU A 49 -12.34 -12.27 -44.22
CA LEU A 49 -12.75 -12.64 -42.87
C LEU A 49 -11.74 -11.98 -41.93
N ALA A 50 -12.19 -10.97 -41.20
CA ALA A 50 -11.45 -10.39 -40.10
C ALA A 50 -11.22 -11.51 -39.08
N VAL A 51 -10.00 -12.02 -39.01
CA VAL A 51 -9.54 -12.79 -37.86
C VAL A 51 -9.56 -11.80 -36.70
N PRO A 52 -10.33 -12.04 -35.62
CA PRO A 52 -10.14 -11.26 -34.41
C PRO A 52 -8.70 -11.52 -33.97
N SER A 53 -7.87 -10.48 -33.98
CA SER A 53 -6.59 -10.52 -33.32
C SER A 53 -6.88 -10.59 -31.82
N GLU A 54 -7.17 -11.79 -31.33
CA GLU A 54 -6.88 -12.12 -29.95
C GLU A 54 -5.38 -12.00 -29.81
N THR A 55 -4.94 -10.78 -29.46
CA THR A 55 -3.69 -10.58 -28.77
C THR A 55 -3.85 -11.30 -27.44
N SER A 56 -3.65 -12.62 -27.46
CA SER A 56 -3.20 -13.37 -26.30
C SER A 56 -1.95 -12.63 -25.84
N GLN A 57 -2.13 -11.81 -24.82
CA GLN A 57 -1.02 -11.32 -24.03
C GLN A 57 -0.41 -12.58 -23.44
N LEU A 58 0.54 -13.15 -24.17
CA LEU A 58 1.47 -14.11 -23.61
C LEU A 58 2.18 -13.34 -22.52
N THR A 59 1.69 -13.48 -21.30
CA THR A 59 2.33 -13.02 -20.08
C THR A 59 3.68 -13.69 -20.08
N GLN A 60 4.69 -12.98 -20.60
CA GLN A 60 6.06 -13.44 -20.59
C GLN A 60 6.34 -13.79 -19.13
N ALA A 61 6.55 -15.07 -18.84
CA ALA A 61 6.78 -15.57 -17.50
C ALA A 61 8.02 -14.84 -16.97
N ARG A 62 7.80 -13.73 -16.29
CA ARG A 62 8.84 -12.99 -15.61
C ARG A 62 9.27 -13.93 -14.50
N ALA A 63 10.52 -14.38 -14.55
CA ALA A 63 11.12 -15.07 -13.43
C ALA A 63 10.91 -14.19 -12.19
N ILE A 64 10.08 -14.67 -11.27
CA ILE A 64 9.78 -13.95 -10.04
C ILE A 64 11.06 -13.95 -9.21
N PHE A 65 11.59 -12.77 -8.93
CA PHE A 65 12.78 -12.60 -8.15
C PHE A 65 12.42 -11.93 -6.84
N ILE A 66 12.36 -12.74 -5.77
CA ILE A 66 11.96 -12.27 -4.45
C ILE A 66 13.18 -11.67 -3.76
N GLN A 67 13.08 -10.39 -3.39
CA GLN A 67 14.06 -9.72 -2.54
C GLN A 67 13.62 -9.77 -1.08
N THR A 68 14.56 -9.70 -0.15
CA THR A 68 14.24 -9.59 1.28
C THR A 68 14.79 -8.30 1.87
N GLN A 69 13.99 -7.62 2.68
CA GLN A 69 14.39 -6.45 3.45
C GLN A 69 14.22 -6.74 4.95
N VAL A 70 15.20 -6.28 5.73
CA VAL A 70 15.15 -6.37 7.19
C VAL A 70 14.16 -5.33 7.73
N THR A 71 13.45 -5.68 8.78
CA THR A 71 12.61 -4.75 9.53
C THR A 71 13.28 -4.40 10.86
N PRO A 72 12.84 -3.35 11.57
CA PRO A 72 13.31 -3.10 12.94
C PRO A 72 12.97 -4.24 13.91
N ASN A 73 12.00 -5.10 13.59
CA ASN A 73 11.66 -6.27 14.36
C ASN A 73 12.54 -7.47 13.94
N PRO A 74 13.41 -8.02 14.81
CA PRO A 74 14.29 -9.14 14.45
C PRO A 74 13.51 -10.43 14.11
N ASN A 75 12.27 -10.54 14.57
CA ASN A 75 11.38 -11.65 14.31
C ASN A 75 10.55 -11.48 13.04
N SER A 76 10.63 -10.33 12.36
CA SER A 76 9.90 -10.09 11.12
C SER A 76 10.82 -9.76 9.96
N LEU A 77 10.49 -10.30 8.78
CA LEU A 77 11.22 -10.07 7.55
C LEU A 77 10.24 -9.73 6.42
N LYS A 78 10.61 -8.74 5.61
CA LYS A 78 9.83 -8.29 4.46
C LYS A 78 10.33 -8.99 3.20
N PHE A 79 9.41 -9.57 2.43
CA PHE A 79 9.64 -10.25 1.16
C PHE A 79 8.99 -9.44 0.05
N LEU A 80 9.77 -9.06 -0.96
CA LEU A 80 9.35 -8.23 -2.09
C LEU A 80 9.40 -9.09 -3.35
N PRO A 81 8.27 -9.65 -3.81
CA PRO A 81 8.24 -10.54 -4.97
C PRO A 81 8.46 -9.82 -6.31
N GLY A 82 8.49 -8.48 -6.32
CA GLY A 82 8.64 -7.68 -7.54
C GLY A 82 7.39 -7.62 -8.42
N VAL A 83 6.26 -8.11 -7.89
CA VAL A 83 4.93 -8.04 -8.48
C VAL A 83 3.97 -7.43 -7.46
N GLN A 84 2.87 -6.87 -7.96
CA GLN A 84 1.81 -6.35 -7.11
C GLN A 84 1.14 -7.51 -6.35
N VAL A 85 1.07 -7.39 -5.02
CA VAL A 85 0.48 -8.38 -4.10
C VAL A 85 -0.97 -8.01 -3.79
N LEU A 86 -1.23 -6.74 -3.44
CA LEU A 86 -2.56 -6.18 -3.24
C LEU A 86 -2.80 -4.98 -4.15
N GLU A 87 -4.06 -4.72 -4.49
CA GLU A 87 -4.45 -3.55 -5.29
C GLU A 87 -4.23 -2.25 -4.52
N SER A 88 -4.67 -2.20 -3.26
CA SER A 88 -4.50 -1.09 -2.33
C SER A 88 -4.39 -1.60 -0.88
N GLY A 89 -3.93 -0.71 -0.01
CA GLY A 89 -3.92 -0.94 1.43
C GLY A 89 -3.01 -2.10 1.89
N THR A 90 -3.35 -2.63 3.06
CA THR A 90 -2.64 -3.73 3.71
C THR A 90 -3.65 -4.66 4.35
N LEU A 91 -3.33 -5.95 4.41
CA LEU A 91 -4.13 -6.96 5.09
C LEU A 91 -3.27 -7.72 6.09
N ASP A 92 -3.72 -7.73 7.34
CA ASP A 92 -3.04 -8.41 8.44
C ASP A 92 -3.66 -9.77 8.73
N PHE A 93 -2.82 -10.77 8.92
CA PHE A 93 -3.19 -12.13 9.26
C PHE A 93 -2.43 -12.55 10.53
N PRO A 94 -2.97 -12.24 11.72
CA PRO A 94 -2.28 -12.52 12.98
C PRO A 94 -2.19 -14.01 13.30
N ASN A 95 -3.03 -14.85 12.68
CA ASN A 95 -3.08 -16.29 12.90
C ASN A 95 -3.64 -17.04 11.68
N ALA A 96 -3.52 -18.37 11.69
CA ALA A 96 -3.99 -19.20 10.58
C ALA A 96 -5.52 -19.18 10.36
N ARG A 97 -6.32 -18.76 11.36
CA ARG A 97 -7.78 -18.71 11.24
C ARG A 97 -8.22 -17.54 10.35
N THR A 98 -7.54 -16.40 10.42
CA THR A 98 -7.83 -15.23 9.58
C THR A 98 -7.39 -15.41 8.12
N ALA A 99 -6.55 -16.40 7.83
CA ALA A 99 -6.05 -16.70 6.48
C ALA A 99 -7.14 -17.14 5.48
N HIS A 100 -8.40 -17.32 5.88
CA HIS A 100 -9.45 -17.87 5.04
C HIS A 100 -9.65 -17.11 3.72
N SER A 101 -9.40 -15.80 3.72
CA SER A 101 -9.57 -14.90 2.58
C SER A 101 -8.41 -14.93 1.59
N SER A 102 -7.25 -15.48 1.95
CA SER A 102 -6.07 -15.52 1.07
C SER A 102 -5.47 -16.93 0.91
N PRO A 103 -5.51 -17.52 -0.31
CA PRO A 103 -4.88 -18.81 -0.57
C PRO A 103 -3.35 -18.79 -0.41
N LEU A 104 -2.70 -17.66 -0.71
CA LEU A 104 -1.26 -17.47 -0.47
C LEU A 104 -0.93 -17.58 1.02
N VAL A 105 -1.67 -16.85 1.86
CA VAL A 105 -1.43 -16.84 3.31
C VAL A 105 -1.71 -18.21 3.93
N LYS A 106 -2.75 -18.92 3.45
CA LYS A 106 -2.99 -20.32 3.86
C LYS A 106 -1.80 -21.23 3.58
N GLN A 107 -1.10 -21.04 2.47
CA GLN A 107 0.08 -21.83 2.14
C GLN A 107 1.28 -21.44 3.01
N LEU A 108 1.48 -20.14 3.25
CA LEU A 108 2.53 -19.64 4.14
C LEU A 108 2.39 -20.15 5.57
N PHE A 109 1.17 -20.22 6.11
CA PHE A 109 0.92 -20.79 7.44
C PHE A 109 1.14 -22.30 7.56
N ARG A 110 1.33 -23.03 6.44
CA ARG A 110 1.72 -24.45 6.49
C ARG A 110 3.20 -24.63 6.76
N ILE A 111 4.00 -23.57 6.60
CA ILE A 111 5.43 -23.58 6.88
C ILE A 111 5.60 -23.52 8.40
N ASP A 112 6.27 -24.52 8.96
CA ASP A 112 6.56 -24.56 10.39
C ASP A 112 7.44 -23.38 10.80
N GLY A 113 7.04 -22.66 11.85
CA GLY A 113 7.72 -21.47 12.32
C GLY A 113 7.15 -20.13 11.85
N VAL A 114 6.12 -20.09 11.00
CA VAL A 114 5.40 -18.85 10.62
C VAL A 114 4.30 -18.53 11.64
N ARG A 115 4.39 -17.36 12.29
CA ARG A 115 3.44 -16.90 13.32
C ARG A 115 2.32 -16.04 12.74
N SER A 116 2.68 -15.07 11.93
CA SER A 116 1.74 -14.12 11.31
C SER A 116 2.27 -13.64 9.97
N VAL A 117 1.35 -13.21 9.11
CA VAL A 117 1.65 -12.71 7.77
C VAL A 117 0.89 -11.41 7.57
N MET A 118 1.54 -10.40 7.01
CA MET A 118 0.90 -9.18 6.52
C MET A 118 1.18 -9.04 5.03
N LEU A 119 0.14 -8.72 4.27
CA LEU A 119 0.22 -8.40 2.85
C LEU A 119 0.15 -6.88 2.70
N GLY A 120 1.09 -6.29 2.00
CA GLY A 120 1.00 -4.92 1.50
C GLY A 120 0.78 -4.88 -0.01
N THR A 121 0.88 -3.69 -0.59
CA THR A 121 0.70 -3.50 -2.04
C THR A 121 1.78 -4.22 -2.87
N ASP A 122 3.04 -4.17 -2.43
CA ASP A 122 4.20 -4.73 -3.13
C ASP A 122 5.08 -5.65 -2.28
N PHE A 123 4.63 -5.97 -1.06
CA PHE A 123 5.41 -6.73 -0.09
C PHE A 123 4.58 -7.72 0.70
N ILE A 124 5.28 -8.70 1.28
CA ILE A 124 4.76 -9.68 2.22
C ILE A 124 5.66 -9.62 3.45
N SER A 125 5.12 -9.23 4.60
CA SER A 125 5.84 -9.28 5.88
C SER A 125 5.48 -10.56 6.62
N ILE A 126 6.48 -11.31 7.07
CA ILE A 126 6.28 -12.57 7.79
C ILE A 126 6.97 -12.45 9.13
N THR A 127 6.23 -12.74 10.21
CA THR A 127 6.77 -12.84 11.57
C THR A 127 6.92 -14.31 11.95
N LYS A 128 8.08 -14.68 12.50
CA LYS A 128 8.33 -16.05 12.98
C LYS A 128 7.85 -16.26 14.41
N ILE A 129 7.57 -17.51 14.76
CA ILE A 129 7.13 -17.93 16.09
C ILE A 129 8.28 -17.79 17.10
N ASN A 130 9.39 -18.49 16.83
CA ASN A 130 10.53 -18.54 17.74
C ASN A 130 11.67 -17.62 17.28
N ALA A 131 12.09 -16.71 18.17
CA ALA A 131 13.19 -15.78 17.94
C ALA A 131 14.55 -16.48 17.69
N GLU A 132 14.74 -17.69 18.21
CA GLU A 132 16.00 -18.45 18.08
C GLU A 132 16.18 -19.10 16.71
N VAL A 133 15.09 -19.36 15.97
CA VAL A 133 15.15 -20.01 14.66
C VAL A 133 15.72 -19.03 13.63
N PRO A 134 16.86 -19.34 12.97
CA PRO A 134 17.43 -18.46 11.98
C PRO A 134 16.61 -18.45 10.68
N TRP A 135 16.49 -17.27 10.06
CA TRP A 135 15.78 -17.09 8.80
C TRP A 135 16.30 -17.95 7.65
N SER A 136 17.55 -18.44 7.71
CA SER A 136 18.11 -19.34 6.70
C SER A 136 17.37 -20.68 6.58
N ILE A 137 16.66 -21.10 7.63
CA ILE A 137 15.84 -22.32 7.63
C ILE A 137 14.47 -22.06 6.98
N LEU A 138 13.84 -20.93 7.28
CA LEU A 138 12.49 -20.60 6.79
C LEU A 138 12.49 -20.05 5.36
N LYS A 139 13.54 -19.33 4.95
CA LYS A 139 13.62 -18.66 3.65
C LYS A 139 13.38 -19.59 2.46
N PRO A 140 14.00 -20.79 2.36
CA PRO A 140 13.79 -21.69 1.23
C PRO A 140 12.31 -22.04 1.01
N ASP A 141 11.62 -22.43 2.07
CA ASP A 141 10.20 -22.84 2.00
C ASP A 141 9.28 -21.66 1.70
N ILE A 142 9.57 -20.48 2.27
CA ILE A 142 8.84 -19.24 1.99
C ILE A 142 9.01 -18.84 0.52
N PHE A 143 10.24 -18.86 0.01
CA PHE A 143 10.51 -18.53 -1.39
C PHE A 143 9.81 -19.50 -2.33
N ALA A 144 9.90 -20.81 -2.08
CA ALA A 144 9.22 -21.82 -2.89
C ALA A 144 7.71 -21.56 -2.92
N THR A 145 7.10 -21.33 -1.76
CA THR A 145 5.66 -21.07 -1.64
C THR A 145 5.23 -19.82 -2.41
N ILE A 146 5.96 -18.70 -2.26
CA ILE A 146 5.63 -17.45 -2.97
C ILE A 146 5.81 -17.62 -4.49
N MET A 147 6.91 -18.25 -4.92
CA MET A 147 7.18 -18.48 -6.34
C MET A 147 6.11 -19.37 -6.98
N ASP A 148 5.79 -20.50 -6.36
CA ASP A 148 4.78 -21.44 -6.84
C ASP A 148 3.39 -20.80 -6.87
N PHE A 149 3.05 -20.00 -5.85
CA PHE A 149 1.78 -19.30 -5.78
C PHE A 149 1.60 -18.34 -6.96
N PHE A 150 2.54 -17.44 -7.19
CA PHE A 150 2.41 -16.47 -8.28
C PHE A 150 2.58 -17.11 -9.67
N ALA A 151 3.33 -18.22 -9.77
CA ALA A 151 3.40 -19.01 -11.00
C ALA A 151 2.06 -19.69 -11.33
N SER A 152 1.25 -20.03 -10.31
CA SER A 152 -0.08 -20.65 -10.50
C SER A 152 -1.13 -19.69 -11.06
N GLY A 153 -0.93 -18.37 -10.95
CA GLY A 153 -1.92 -17.36 -11.35
C GLY A 153 -3.19 -17.32 -10.48
N THR A 154 -3.18 -17.97 -9.32
CA THR A 154 -4.28 -17.91 -8.36
C THR A 154 -4.40 -16.49 -7.78
N PRO A 155 -5.62 -15.93 -7.60
CA PRO A 155 -5.77 -14.63 -6.97
C PRO A 155 -5.30 -14.65 -5.51
N VAL A 156 -4.57 -13.60 -5.10
CA VAL A 156 -4.05 -13.45 -3.72
C VAL A 156 -5.18 -13.41 -2.70
N ILE A 157 -6.32 -12.79 -3.05
CA ILE A 157 -7.52 -12.66 -2.23
C ILE A 157 -8.70 -13.34 -2.94
N THR A 158 -9.48 -14.11 -2.18
CA THR A 158 -10.63 -14.91 -2.68
C THR A 158 -11.97 -14.50 -2.08
N GLY A 159 -12.01 -13.43 -1.30
CA GLY A 159 -13.21 -12.83 -0.73
C GLY A 159 -13.21 -11.31 -0.85
N GLU A 160 -14.16 -10.63 -0.23
CA GLU A 160 -14.09 -9.18 -0.10
C GLU A 160 -12.94 -8.80 0.85
N PRO A 161 -12.08 -7.83 0.48
CA PRO A 161 -11.15 -7.27 1.43
C PRO A 161 -11.94 -6.64 2.59
N PRO A 162 -11.49 -6.78 3.85
CA PRO A 162 -12.06 -6.02 4.95
C PRO A 162 -12.05 -4.53 4.59
N ALA A 163 -13.11 -3.81 4.97
CA ALA A 163 -13.22 -2.37 4.73
C ALA A 163 -11.98 -1.65 5.30
N GLU A 164 -11.44 -0.70 4.55
CA GLU A 164 -10.36 0.16 5.04
C GLU A 164 -10.94 1.11 6.11
N ASP A 165 -10.87 0.74 7.40
CA ASP A 165 -11.40 1.55 8.53
C ASP A 165 -10.77 2.96 8.64
N THR A 166 -9.69 3.22 7.88
CA THR A 166 -9.01 4.52 7.84
C THR A 166 -9.47 5.41 6.69
N ALA A 167 -10.38 4.94 5.82
CA ALA A 167 -11.00 5.79 4.82
C ALA A 167 -11.83 6.90 5.49
N VAL A 168 -11.78 8.11 4.96
CA VAL A 168 -12.57 9.25 5.47
C VAL A 168 -14.00 9.08 5.01
N ASP A 169 -14.92 8.97 5.96
CA ASP A 169 -16.36 8.89 5.71
C ASP A 169 -17.03 10.26 5.85
N SER A 170 -18.15 10.46 5.15
CA SER A 170 -18.89 11.74 5.20
C SER A 170 -19.52 12.04 6.57
N GLU A 171 -19.56 11.05 7.46
CA GLU A 171 -20.10 11.16 8.82
C GLU A 171 -19.02 11.45 9.87
N ASP A 172 -17.73 11.41 9.48
CA ASP A 172 -16.63 11.70 10.39
C ASP A 172 -16.62 13.18 10.80
N SER A 173 -16.25 13.45 12.05
CA SER A 173 -15.99 14.83 12.48
C SER A 173 -14.74 15.38 11.78
N GLU A 174 -14.64 16.71 11.68
CA GLU A 174 -13.47 17.38 11.05
C GLU A 174 -12.15 16.90 11.68
N THR A 175 -12.15 16.68 13.00
CA THR A 175 -11.00 16.15 13.73
C THR A 175 -10.67 14.71 13.34
N VAL A 176 -11.68 13.83 13.22
CA VAL A 176 -11.47 12.43 12.79
C VAL A 176 -10.95 12.38 11.36
N ALA A 177 -11.51 13.17 10.45
CA ALA A 177 -11.05 13.27 9.07
C ALA A 177 -9.57 13.72 9.00
N MET A 178 -9.19 14.71 9.81
CA MET A 178 -7.81 15.19 9.89
C MET A 178 -6.86 14.12 10.46
N ILE A 179 -7.29 13.36 11.47
CA ILE A 179 -6.51 12.24 12.03
C ILE A 179 -6.30 11.16 10.96
N LYS A 180 -7.37 10.72 10.28
CA LYS A 180 -7.31 9.72 9.21
C LYS A 180 -6.39 10.17 8.06
N GLU A 181 -6.49 11.42 7.62
CA GLU A 181 -5.60 11.99 6.59
C GLU A 181 -4.13 11.99 7.03
N LEU A 182 -3.85 12.39 8.27
CA LEU A 182 -2.47 12.42 8.78
C LEU A 182 -1.89 11.01 8.90
N LEU A 183 -2.71 10.04 9.33
CA LEU A 183 -2.32 8.64 9.41
C LEU A 183 -1.93 8.13 8.02
N ASP A 184 -2.78 8.33 7.01
CA ASP A 184 -2.55 7.83 5.67
C ASP A 184 -1.39 8.51 4.94
N THR A 185 -1.24 9.82 5.10
CA THR A 185 -0.26 10.59 4.34
C THR A 185 1.15 10.58 4.92
N ARG A 186 1.31 10.40 6.25
CA ARG A 186 2.62 10.52 6.92
C ARG A 186 3.03 9.32 7.75
N ILE A 187 2.10 8.75 8.52
CA ILE A 187 2.44 7.73 9.51
C ILE A 187 2.50 6.35 8.84
N ARG A 188 1.42 5.94 8.15
CA ARG A 188 1.33 4.63 7.49
C ARG A 188 2.47 4.36 6.50
N PRO A 189 2.92 5.30 5.64
CA PRO A 189 4.05 5.04 4.75
C PRO A 189 5.32 4.63 5.50
N THR A 190 5.64 5.33 6.59
CA THR A 190 6.82 5.02 7.43
C THR A 190 6.65 3.67 8.14
N VAL A 191 5.44 3.35 8.60
CA VAL A 191 5.19 2.09 9.31
C VAL A 191 5.18 0.88 8.36
N GLN A 192 4.70 1.05 7.13
CA GLN A 192 4.69 0.03 6.09
C GLN A 192 6.09 -0.23 5.52
N GLU A 193 6.97 0.77 5.52
CA GLU A 193 8.40 0.57 5.28
C GLU A 193 8.99 -0.44 6.28
N ASP A 194 8.62 -0.32 7.55
CA ASP A 194 8.99 -1.24 8.63
C ASP A 194 8.22 -2.57 8.62
N GLY A 195 7.29 -2.77 7.67
CA GLY A 195 6.51 -4.01 7.52
C GLY A 195 5.39 -4.18 8.53
N GLY A 196 4.86 -3.08 9.09
CA GLY A 196 3.61 -3.06 9.86
C GLY A 196 2.57 -2.16 9.20
N ASP A 197 1.44 -1.98 9.88
CA ASP A 197 0.46 -0.95 9.55
C ASP A 197 -0.25 -0.48 10.83
N ILE A 198 -0.99 0.62 10.72
CA ILE A 198 -1.80 1.16 11.81
C ILE A 198 -3.21 1.41 11.28
N VAL A 199 -4.20 0.89 11.99
CA VAL A 199 -5.61 1.06 11.70
C VAL A 199 -6.23 1.99 12.75
N PHE A 200 -6.94 3.02 12.28
CA PHE A 200 -7.77 3.87 13.14
C PHE A 200 -8.99 3.10 13.64
N VAL A 201 -9.26 3.15 14.94
CA VAL A 201 -10.43 2.47 15.53
C VAL A 201 -11.47 3.47 16.00
N GLU A 202 -11.07 4.43 16.83
CA GLU A 202 -12.00 5.40 17.42
C GLU A 202 -11.26 6.65 17.89
N PHE A 203 -11.96 7.78 17.91
CA PHE A 203 -11.53 8.98 18.62
C PHE A 203 -12.63 9.43 19.58
N ASP A 204 -12.29 9.53 20.87
CA ASP A 204 -13.19 10.12 21.87
C ASP A 204 -12.93 11.62 21.98
N GLU A 205 -13.82 12.42 21.41
CA GLU A 205 -13.74 13.88 21.40
C GLU A 205 -13.76 14.51 22.80
N LYS A 206 -14.33 13.83 23.82
CA LYS A 206 -14.42 14.38 25.18
C LYS A 206 -13.11 14.24 25.92
N SER A 207 -12.48 13.06 25.82
CA SER A 207 -11.20 12.79 26.47
C SER A 207 -10.01 13.26 25.63
N GLY A 208 -10.16 13.33 24.31
CA GLY A 208 -9.07 13.54 23.35
C GLY A 208 -8.23 12.28 23.13
N VAL A 209 -8.80 11.10 23.37
CA VAL A 209 -8.08 9.81 23.26
C VAL A 209 -8.33 9.19 21.89
N VAL A 210 -7.25 8.92 21.15
CA VAL A 210 -7.28 8.18 19.88
C VAL A 210 -6.95 6.71 20.15
N LYS A 211 -7.83 5.81 19.71
CA LYS A 211 -7.60 4.37 19.75
C LYS A 211 -7.11 3.90 18.39
N LEU A 212 -5.95 3.24 18.38
CA LEU A 212 -5.33 2.69 17.17
C LEU A 212 -5.07 1.20 17.37
N LYS A 213 -5.28 0.41 16.32
CA LYS A 213 -4.85 -0.98 16.25
C LYS A 213 -3.54 -1.05 15.47
N MET A 214 -2.50 -1.61 16.08
CA MET A 214 -1.24 -1.90 15.38
C MET A 214 -1.35 -3.25 14.68
N GLN A 215 -0.75 -3.38 13.51
CA GLN A 215 -0.77 -4.60 12.71
C GLN A 215 0.63 -4.99 12.20
N GLY A 216 0.78 -6.25 11.77
CA GLY A 216 2.02 -6.77 11.19
C GLY A 216 3.20 -6.75 12.16
N SER A 217 4.36 -6.30 11.67
CA SER A 217 5.63 -6.32 12.42
C SER A 217 5.61 -5.47 13.70
N CYS A 218 4.69 -4.50 13.80
CA CYS A 218 4.60 -3.57 14.92
C CYS A 218 4.00 -4.20 16.18
N THR A 219 3.15 -5.22 16.05
CA THR A 219 2.45 -5.86 17.19
C THR A 219 3.41 -6.62 18.11
N SER A 220 4.42 -7.27 17.53
CA SER A 220 5.28 -8.22 18.24
C SER A 220 6.65 -7.67 18.62
N CYS A 221 6.89 -6.37 18.42
CA CYS A 221 8.20 -5.76 18.64
C CYS A 221 8.31 -5.12 20.04
N PRO A 222 8.96 -5.77 21.04
CA PRO A 222 8.99 -5.27 22.41
C PRO A 222 9.73 -3.93 22.54
N SER A 223 10.71 -3.67 21.68
CA SER A 223 11.45 -2.40 21.65
C SER A 223 10.74 -1.29 20.88
N SER A 224 9.88 -1.64 19.92
CA SER A 224 9.27 -0.68 19.00
C SER A 224 7.84 -0.32 19.34
N VAL A 225 7.08 -1.14 20.07
CA VAL A 225 5.69 -0.81 20.44
C VAL A 225 5.61 0.50 21.20
N VAL A 226 6.42 0.67 22.25
CA VAL A 226 6.43 1.89 23.08
C VAL A 226 6.93 3.09 22.28
N THR A 227 8.02 2.92 21.53
CA THR A 227 8.63 4.00 20.74
C THR A 227 7.70 4.47 19.61
N LEU A 228 7.07 3.54 18.90
CA LEU A 228 6.14 3.83 17.81
C LEU A 228 4.89 4.52 18.35
N LYS A 229 4.32 4.02 19.44
CA LYS A 229 3.18 4.65 20.12
C LYS A 229 3.50 6.11 20.47
N HIS A 230 4.65 6.37 21.09
CA HIS A 230 5.04 7.74 21.42
C HIS A 230 5.32 8.60 20.19
N GLY A 231 5.94 8.05 19.15
CA GLY A 231 6.18 8.75 17.88
C GLY A 231 4.87 9.19 17.22
N VAL A 232 3.92 8.27 17.10
CA VAL A 232 2.58 8.52 16.55
C VAL A 232 1.82 9.54 17.40
N GLN A 233 1.85 9.39 18.73
CA GLN A 233 1.21 10.34 19.64
C GLN A 233 1.78 11.75 19.50
N ASN A 234 3.11 11.89 19.47
CA ASN A 234 3.75 13.20 19.32
C ASN A 234 3.41 13.87 17.99
N MET A 235 3.34 13.08 16.90
CA MET A 235 2.93 13.59 15.59
C MET A 235 1.47 14.04 15.60
N LEU A 236 0.56 13.22 16.14
CA LEU A 236 -0.86 13.56 16.22
C LEU A 236 -1.10 14.81 17.06
N GLN A 237 -0.49 14.90 18.25
CA GLN A 237 -0.60 16.08 19.12
C GLN A 237 -0.06 17.37 18.47
N PHE A 238 0.95 17.26 17.59
CA PHE A 238 1.53 18.42 16.91
C PHE A 238 0.60 19.00 15.83
N TYR A 239 -0.06 18.13 15.05
CA TYR A 239 -0.93 18.56 13.95
C TYR A 239 -2.39 18.73 14.39
N VAL A 240 -2.84 18.00 15.42
CA VAL A 240 -4.21 17.96 15.93
C VAL A 240 -4.18 18.20 17.46
N PRO A 241 -4.25 19.47 17.92
CA PRO A 241 -4.13 19.82 19.34
C PRO A 241 -5.26 19.25 20.21
N GLU A 242 -6.36 18.78 19.61
CA GLU A 242 -7.45 18.07 20.27
C GLU A 242 -7.04 16.68 20.79
N VAL A 243 -6.04 16.05 20.15
CA VAL A 243 -5.51 14.77 20.57
C VAL A 243 -4.65 14.96 21.82
N LYS A 244 -4.99 14.25 22.91
CA LYS A 244 -4.23 14.26 24.17
C LYS A 244 -3.47 12.98 24.39
N GLU A 245 -4.00 11.85 23.96
CA GLU A 245 -3.37 10.55 24.19
C GLU A 245 -3.70 9.59 23.04
N VAL A 246 -2.76 8.68 22.76
CA VAL A 246 -2.99 7.55 21.86
C VAL A 246 -2.97 6.28 22.70
N VAL A 247 -3.94 5.40 22.49
CA VAL A 247 -4.05 4.10 23.14
C VAL A 247 -4.05 3.01 22.07
N GLN A 248 -3.24 1.98 22.28
CA GLN A 248 -3.27 0.78 21.45
C GLN A 248 -4.41 -0.11 21.93
N VAL A 249 -5.22 -0.59 20.99
CA VAL A 249 -6.25 -1.60 21.24
C VAL A 249 -5.90 -2.88 20.50
N GLU A 250 -6.29 -4.01 21.09
CA GLU A 250 -6.23 -5.35 20.50
C GLU A 250 -7.68 -5.85 20.39
N ASP A 251 -7.98 -6.59 19.32
CA ASP A 251 -9.33 -7.15 19.18
C ASP A 251 -9.49 -8.34 20.12
N GLU A 252 -10.67 -8.48 20.75
CA GLU A 252 -10.95 -9.59 21.68
C GLU A 252 -10.71 -10.98 21.04
N VAL A 253 -10.94 -11.09 19.73
CA VAL A 253 -10.71 -12.33 18.96
C VAL A 253 -9.22 -12.63 18.80
N ASP A 254 -8.41 -11.59 18.63
CA ASP A 254 -6.96 -11.71 18.52
C ASP A 254 -6.36 -12.11 19.88
N GLU A 255 -6.85 -11.51 20.98
CA GLU A 255 -6.43 -11.87 22.33
C GLU A 255 -6.72 -13.34 22.68
N ILE A 256 -7.91 -13.84 22.35
CA ILE A 256 -8.29 -15.23 22.62
C ILE A 256 -7.40 -16.19 21.82
N SER A 257 -7.18 -15.88 20.54
CA SER A 257 -6.35 -16.70 19.65
C SER A 257 -4.89 -16.74 20.14
N GLN A 258 -4.38 -15.62 20.66
CA GLN A 258 -3.02 -15.53 21.18
C GLN A 258 -2.87 -16.30 22.50
N LYS A 259 -3.86 -16.21 23.40
CA LYS A 259 -3.89 -17.01 24.63
C LYS A 259 -3.92 -18.51 24.35
N GLU A 260 -4.73 -18.94 23.37
CA GLU A 260 -4.79 -20.34 22.92
C GLU A 260 -3.44 -20.81 22.34
N PHE A 261 -2.79 -19.95 21.56
CA PHE A 261 -1.48 -20.25 20.99
C PHE A 261 -0.41 -20.40 22.08
N ASP A 262 -0.32 -19.44 23.01
CA ASP A 262 0.65 -19.48 24.11
C ASP A 262 0.40 -20.66 25.07
N GLU A 263 -0.86 -21.08 25.24
CA GLU A 263 -1.20 -22.31 25.97
C GLU A 263 -0.75 -23.56 25.21
N PHE A 264 -0.99 -23.62 23.89
CA PHE A 264 -0.56 -24.73 23.06
C PHE A 264 0.98 -24.91 23.09
N GLU A 265 1.74 -23.82 22.97
CA GLU A 265 3.21 -23.87 23.03
C GLU A 265 3.71 -24.35 24.38
N ARG A 266 3.14 -23.85 25.48
CA ARG A 266 3.49 -24.31 26.83
C ARG A 266 3.20 -25.80 27.02
N ASN A 267 2.07 -26.27 26.52
CA ASN A 267 1.71 -27.70 26.60
C ASN A 267 2.62 -28.58 25.74
N ASN A 268 3.05 -28.10 24.57
CA ASN A 268 3.98 -28.82 23.70
C ASN A 268 5.42 -28.87 24.25
N MET A 269 5.85 -27.83 24.98
CA MET A 269 7.14 -27.81 25.69
C MET A 269 7.16 -28.83 26.82
N ASN A 270 6.04 -29.03 27.51
CA ASN A 270 5.94 -29.91 28.68
C ASN A 270 5.96 -31.42 28.34
N TRP A 271 5.96 -31.81 27.06
CA TRP A 271 6.00 -33.21 26.61
C TRP A 271 7.39 -33.66 26.13
N ARG A 272 8.37 -32.74 26.07
CA ARG A 272 9.74 -33.00 25.61
C ARG A 272 10.75 -33.22 26.74
N ASP A 273 10.30 -33.13 27.98
CA ASP A 273 11.03 -33.48 29.21
C ASP A 273 10.60 -34.85 29.75
#